data_AF-A0A1Q7V7C0-F1
#
_entry.id   AF-A0A1Q7V7C0-F1
#
_cell.length_a   1.000
_cell.length_b   1.000
_cell.length_c   1.000
_cell.angle_alpha   90.00
_cell.angle_beta   90.00
_cell.angle_gamma   90.00
#
_symmetry.space_group_name_H-M   'P 1'
#
loop_
_entity.id
_entity.type
_entity.pdbx_description
1 polymer ?
#
loop_
_entity_poly.entity_id
_entity_poly.type
_entity_poly.pdbx_seq_one_letter_code
_entity_poly.pdbx_strand_id
1 'polypeptide(L)'
;MVRFDDFELDLRTGELRRDGVSLNLPAQPAKILVLLVGRAGEVVTRSELAEQVWGGDTFVNFDQGLNFAVRQIRAALGDDSDTPRFIETLPKRGYRFIASVSKSETSAVLAPVAAQASRQHHKAAWRIPVALIALVAIVLSLLLVWSQLRAQRLGGTHRIESLAVLPLHNLSRDPEQEYFSDGMTDELITELAKVSTLRVISHTSVERYKQTKRTLRDIAQELGVDAVVEGTIMRSGDRVRITAQLIDARSDKHLWAESYERELGHSEGRSYEGNVVDLIRLQSEVARSITDEIAESLKPNANAQLNPDRAVTPEAYDLYLRGLYFSGRLSPDNLQKAFGYFNQAIEKDRSFAPAYAGLAESYGWAAGLYFLPPQVALQKSEVAATKALEIDPNSGMAHHAMAWVKYARYWDFPGAEREFQRAIELNRNNVTAHVWYGMYLAQRQRTAESWSEMQRAKQLDPFSSIVNSLAMTPLLTSHQYDRLIEEASLGLKTDPNDGVLNWLLTSAYEQKGNLADAIDQQEKQAVAYGEEPQRAKKEFSALRQEFSAKGERAYWLSRQKSLAATAWTDPFDIAVVEARLGESDAMFANLDKAYQQRSAALLYWEQTQPAFDRFRTDSRFQNFARHAGLVQ
;
A
#
# COMPACT_ATOMS: atom_id res chain seq x y z
N MET A 1 36.49 -7.20 -39.64
CA MET A 1 36.32 -8.22 -38.58
C MET A 1 37.68 -8.68 -38.10
N VAL A 2 37.78 -8.97 -36.81
CA VAL A 2 38.99 -9.43 -36.15
C VAL A 2 38.68 -10.74 -35.44
N ARG A 3 39.57 -11.72 -35.51
CA ARG A 3 39.42 -13.01 -34.81
C ARG A 3 40.49 -13.19 -33.73
N PHE A 4 40.09 -13.72 -32.59
CA PHE A 4 40.96 -14.14 -31.50
C PHE A 4 40.34 -15.37 -30.83
N ASP A 5 41.12 -16.45 -30.70
CA ASP A 5 40.60 -17.74 -30.22
C ASP A 5 39.30 -18.14 -30.99
N ASP A 6 38.26 -18.60 -30.30
CA ASP A 6 36.94 -18.92 -30.87
C ASP A 6 36.05 -17.69 -31.19
N PHE A 7 36.55 -16.46 -31.00
CA PHE A 7 35.76 -15.23 -31.07
C PHE A 7 36.01 -14.42 -32.34
N GLU A 8 34.94 -13.78 -32.82
CA GLU A 8 34.96 -12.80 -33.90
C GLU A 8 34.40 -11.46 -33.39
N LEU A 9 35.16 -10.38 -33.55
CA LEU A 9 34.74 -9.03 -33.16
C LEU A 9 34.70 -8.13 -34.40
N ASP A 10 33.55 -7.48 -34.62
CA ASP A 10 33.46 -6.38 -35.57
C ASP A 10 33.86 -5.06 -34.88
N LEU A 11 35.05 -4.54 -35.22
CA LEU A 11 35.57 -3.30 -34.68
C LEU A 11 34.72 -2.05 -35.02
N ARG A 12 33.84 -2.12 -36.02
CA ARG A 12 32.98 -0.99 -36.40
C ARG A 12 31.69 -0.95 -35.57
N THR A 13 31.10 -2.11 -35.31
CA THR A 13 29.78 -2.22 -34.65
C THR A 13 29.89 -2.61 -33.18
N GLY A 14 31.03 -3.14 -32.74
CA GLY A 14 31.21 -3.72 -31.41
C GLY A 14 30.56 -5.10 -31.25
N GLU A 15 30.05 -5.69 -32.32
CA GLU A 15 29.39 -7.00 -32.27
C GLU A 15 30.42 -8.12 -32.04
N LEU A 16 30.24 -8.86 -30.94
CA LEU A 16 31.05 -10.02 -30.57
C LEU A 16 30.30 -11.30 -30.92
N ARG A 17 30.98 -12.24 -31.60
CA ARG A 17 30.46 -13.57 -31.92
C ARG A 17 31.39 -14.65 -31.41
N ARG A 18 30.84 -15.82 -31.10
CA ARG A 18 31.59 -17.05 -30.85
C ARG A 18 31.00 -18.16 -31.70
N ASP A 19 31.82 -18.83 -32.51
CA ASP A 19 31.38 -19.87 -33.45
C ASP A 19 30.20 -19.44 -34.36
N GLY A 20 30.17 -18.16 -34.76
CA GLY A 20 29.11 -17.57 -35.57
C GLY A 20 27.84 -17.15 -34.83
N VAL A 21 27.74 -17.38 -33.51
CA VAL A 21 26.61 -16.94 -32.67
C VAL A 21 26.93 -15.60 -32.00
N SER A 22 26.02 -14.63 -32.12
CA SER A 22 26.17 -13.30 -31.50
C SER A 22 26.06 -13.39 -29.98
N LEU A 23 27.05 -12.82 -29.28
CA LEU A 23 27.09 -12.70 -27.82
C LEU A 23 26.64 -11.30 -27.42
N ASN A 24 25.65 -11.23 -26.53
CA ASN A 24 25.16 -9.95 -26.02
C ASN A 24 26.20 -9.29 -25.11
N LEU A 25 26.83 -8.23 -25.58
CA LEU A 25 27.76 -7.39 -24.81
C LEU A 25 27.23 -5.95 -24.81
N PRO A 26 26.96 -5.33 -23.65
CA PRO A 26 26.41 -3.97 -23.59
C PRO A 26 27.34 -2.94 -24.25
N ALA A 27 26.78 -1.81 -24.71
CA ALA A 27 27.47 -0.84 -25.56
C ALA A 27 28.79 -0.30 -24.99
N GLN A 28 28.86 -0.01 -23.68
CA GLN A 28 30.09 0.47 -23.02
C GLN A 28 31.18 -0.63 -22.94
N PRO A 29 30.93 -1.83 -22.39
CA PRO A 29 31.83 -2.98 -22.49
C PRO A 29 32.29 -3.31 -23.92
N ALA A 30 31.38 -3.25 -24.90
CA ALA A 30 31.72 -3.51 -26.30
C ALA A 30 32.70 -2.47 -26.85
N LYS A 31 32.50 -1.18 -26.56
CA LYS A 31 33.45 -0.11 -26.91
C LYS A 31 34.83 -0.34 -26.28
N ILE A 32 34.88 -0.71 -25.00
CA ILE A 32 36.14 -1.01 -24.30
C ILE A 32 36.84 -2.20 -24.95
N LEU A 33 36.12 -3.28 -25.25
CA LEU A 33 36.68 -4.46 -25.91
C LEU A 33 37.23 -4.11 -27.31
N VAL A 34 36.52 -3.27 -28.08
CA VAL A 34 37.00 -2.76 -29.38
C VAL A 34 38.30 -1.97 -29.22
N LEU A 35 38.40 -1.10 -28.23
CA LEU A 35 39.63 -0.33 -27.95
C LEU A 35 40.80 -1.24 -27.57
N LEU A 36 40.56 -2.22 -26.70
CA LEU A 36 41.56 -3.16 -26.22
C LEU A 36 42.05 -4.10 -27.33
N VAL A 37 41.14 -4.68 -28.13
CA VAL A 37 41.48 -5.56 -29.26
C VAL A 37 42.12 -4.77 -30.40
N GLY A 38 41.68 -3.54 -30.63
CA GLY A 38 42.27 -2.63 -31.64
C GLY A 38 43.73 -2.28 -31.36
N ARG A 39 44.15 -2.33 -30.09
CA ARG A 39 45.53 -2.12 -29.62
C ARG A 39 46.08 -3.34 -28.88
N ALA A 40 45.79 -4.54 -29.41
CA ALA A 40 46.23 -5.78 -28.78
C ALA A 40 47.75 -5.80 -28.53
N GLY A 41 48.16 -6.18 -27.32
CA GLY A 41 49.54 -6.13 -26.84
C GLY A 41 49.96 -4.80 -26.18
N GLU A 42 49.21 -3.72 -26.37
CA GLU A 42 49.50 -2.40 -25.77
C GLU A 42 48.66 -2.15 -24.51
N VAL A 43 49.17 -1.27 -23.65
CA VAL A 43 48.45 -0.85 -22.43
C VAL A 43 47.55 0.32 -22.79
N VAL A 44 46.23 0.15 -22.65
CA VAL A 44 45.27 1.25 -22.74
C VAL A 44 45.02 1.78 -21.34
N THR A 45 45.33 3.07 -21.12
CA THR A 45 45.31 3.67 -19.79
C THR A 45 43.88 3.90 -19.30
N ARG A 46 43.69 3.94 -17.97
CA ARG A 46 42.38 4.27 -17.37
C ARG A 46 41.87 5.63 -17.86
N SER A 47 42.75 6.64 -17.98
CA SER A 47 42.40 7.97 -18.49
C SER A 47 41.93 7.95 -19.95
N GLU A 48 42.60 7.18 -20.83
CA GLU A 48 42.17 7.05 -22.23
C GLU A 48 40.82 6.32 -22.35
N LEU A 49 40.60 5.28 -21.53
CA LEU A 49 39.32 4.58 -21.48
C LEU A 49 38.21 5.50 -20.95
N ALA A 50 38.49 6.35 -19.97
CA ALA A 50 37.55 7.37 -19.48
C ALA A 50 37.11 8.30 -20.60
N GLU A 51 38.09 8.91 -21.29
CA GLU A 51 37.84 9.90 -22.32
C GLU A 51 37.07 9.31 -23.52
N GLN A 52 37.49 8.15 -24.02
CA GLN A 52 36.90 7.59 -25.24
C GLN A 52 35.54 6.91 -25.03
N VAL A 53 35.24 6.44 -23.83
CA VAL A 53 34.00 5.71 -23.55
C VAL A 53 32.95 6.59 -22.87
N TRP A 54 33.37 7.54 -22.02
CA TRP A 54 32.46 8.39 -21.22
C TRP A 54 32.52 9.89 -21.54
N GLY A 55 33.52 10.40 -22.28
CA GLY A 55 33.68 11.83 -22.55
C GLY A 55 34.24 12.60 -21.34
N GLY A 56 35.06 13.62 -21.59
CA GLY A 56 35.96 14.23 -20.60
C GLY A 56 35.37 14.99 -19.40
N ASP A 57 34.06 14.93 -19.12
CA ASP A 57 33.43 15.65 -18.00
C ASP A 57 32.95 14.72 -16.88
N THR A 58 33.63 14.84 -15.74
CA THR A 58 33.25 14.53 -14.35
C THR A 58 32.16 13.46 -14.09
N PHE A 59 32.48 12.18 -14.28
CA PHE A 59 31.71 11.07 -13.70
C PHE A 59 32.22 10.70 -12.29
N VAL A 60 31.41 10.91 -11.26
CA VAL A 60 31.68 10.42 -9.90
C VAL A 60 31.56 8.88 -9.93
N ASN A 61 32.63 8.16 -9.54
CA ASN A 61 32.79 6.69 -9.57
C ASN A 61 33.20 6.04 -10.92
N PHE A 62 33.98 6.72 -11.77
CA PHE A 62 34.55 6.15 -13.01
C PHE A 62 35.24 4.79 -12.79
N ASP A 63 36.03 4.67 -11.72
CA ASP A 63 36.78 3.44 -11.44
C ASP A 63 35.86 2.24 -11.20
N GLN A 64 34.70 2.44 -10.59
CA GLN A 64 33.71 1.37 -10.38
C GLN A 64 33.05 0.97 -11.70
N GLY A 65 32.68 1.96 -12.53
CA GLY A 65 32.09 1.72 -13.85
C GLY A 65 33.04 0.98 -14.80
N LEU A 66 34.32 1.37 -14.84
CA LEU A 66 35.34 0.69 -15.64
C LEU A 66 35.57 -0.75 -15.16
N ASN A 67 35.69 -0.96 -13.85
CA ASN A 67 35.88 -2.30 -13.29
C ASN A 67 34.67 -3.22 -13.58
N PHE A 68 33.45 -2.68 -13.49
CA PHE A 68 32.23 -3.41 -13.83
C PHE A 68 32.17 -3.78 -15.31
N ALA A 69 32.50 -2.84 -16.21
CA ALA A 69 32.50 -3.09 -17.65
C ALA A 69 33.55 -4.14 -18.04
N VAL A 70 34.76 -4.10 -17.49
CA VAL A 70 35.78 -5.14 -17.72
C VAL A 70 35.34 -6.50 -17.18
N ARG A 71 34.65 -6.55 -16.03
CA ARG A 71 34.07 -7.80 -15.52
C ARG A 71 33.04 -8.40 -16.48
N GLN A 72 32.21 -7.59 -17.12
CA GLN A 72 31.25 -8.07 -18.13
C GLN A 72 31.94 -8.60 -19.39
N ILE A 73 33.02 -7.94 -19.85
CA ILE A 73 33.82 -8.45 -20.98
C ILE A 73 34.43 -9.78 -20.61
N ARG A 74 35.03 -9.91 -19.42
CA ARG A 74 35.61 -11.17 -18.94
C ARG A 74 34.57 -12.28 -18.87
N ALA A 75 33.38 -12.01 -18.33
CA ALA A 75 32.29 -12.97 -18.30
C ALA A 75 31.85 -13.42 -19.71
N ALA A 76 31.79 -12.51 -20.68
CA ALA A 76 31.46 -12.83 -22.07
C ALA A 76 32.54 -13.67 -22.77
N LEU A 77 33.82 -13.44 -22.43
CA LEU A 77 34.96 -14.18 -22.99
C LEU A 77 35.30 -15.46 -22.23
N GLY A 78 34.70 -15.70 -21.05
CA GLY A 78 35.12 -16.77 -20.14
C GLY A 78 36.53 -16.55 -19.57
N ASP A 79 36.92 -15.30 -19.38
CA ASP A 79 38.23 -14.86 -18.87
C ASP A 79 38.20 -14.69 -17.35
N ASP A 80 39.33 -14.93 -16.68
CA ASP A 80 39.48 -14.83 -15.23
C ASP A 80 40.50 -13.73 -14.86
N SER A 81 40.28 -13.01 -13.76
CA SER A 81 41.17 -11.90 -13.39
C SER A 81 42.50 -12.34 -12.78
N ASP A 82 42.52 -13.51 -12.14
CA ASP A 82 43.69 -14.05 -11.46
C ASP A 82 44.54 -14.89 -12.43
N THR A 83 43.90 -15.45 -13.47
CA THR A 83 44.53 -16.20 -14.57
C THR A 83 44.09 -15.69 -15.96
N PRO A 84 44.46 -14.45 -16.34
CA PRO A 84 43.94 -13.83 -17.56
C PRO A 84 44.43 -14.53 -18.82
N ARG A 85 43.49 -14.88 -19.70
CA ARG A 85 43.71 -15.36 -21.07
C ARG A 85 43.55 -14.24 -22.10
N PHE A 86 42.67 -13.27 -21.84
CA PHE A 86 42.32 -12.23 -22.81
C PHE A 86 42.65 -10.83 -22.32
N ILE A 87 42.27 -10.48 -21.08
CA ILE A 87 42.46 -9.13 -20.54
C ILE A 87 43.31 -9.18 -19.28
N GLU A 88 44.51 -8.63 -19.36
CA GLU A 88 45.40 -8.44 -18.22
C GLU A 88 45.10 -7.10 -17.53
N THR A 89 44.93 -7.13 -16.20
CA THR A 89 44.81 -5.91 -15.38
C THR A 89 46.20 -5.42 -14.98
N LEU A 90 46.55 -4.17 -15.31
CA LEU A 90 47.76 -3.52 -14.80
C LEU A 90 47.37 -2.53 -13.70
N PRO A 91 47.62 -2.85 -12.40
CA PRO A 91 47.16 -2.04 -11.27
C PRO A 91 47.53 -0.56 -11.42
N LYS A 92 46.54 0.32 -11.20
CA LYS A 92 46.66 1.80 -11.30
C LYS A 92 47.07 2.34 -12.68
N ARG A 93 47.25 1.50 -13.71
CA ARG A 93 47.67 1.92 -15.05
C ARG A 93 46.56 1.76 -16.09
N GLY A 94 45.95 0.58 -16.18
CA GLY A 94 44.96 0.30 -17.23
C GLY A 94 44.82 -1.20 -17.51
N TYR A 95 44.43 -1.51 -18.74
CA TYR A 95 44.19 -2.89 -19.19
C TYR A 95 44.96 -3.15 -20.49
N ARG A 96 45.34 -4.41 -20.69
CA ARG A 96 46.01 -4.87 -21.90
C ARG A 96 45.32 -6.12 -22.44
N PHE A 97 45.04 -6.14 -23.74
CA PHE A 97 44.57 -7.35 -24.41
C PHE A 97 45.76 -8.23 -24.79
N ILE A 98 45.80 -9.46 -24.31
CA ILE A 98 46.98 -10.34 -24.39
C ILE A 98 46.80 -11.53 -25.34
N ALA A 99 45.60 -11.78 -25.86
CA ALA A 99 45.38 -12.84 -26.84
C ALA A 99 45.84 -12.44 -28.25
N SER A 100 46.27 -13.43 -29.05
CA SER A 100 46.72 -13.20 -30.43
C SER A 100 45.55 -12.84 -31.34
N VAL A 101 45.70 -11.72 -32.06
CA VAL A 101 44.65 -11.13 -32.90
C VAL A 101 45.00 -11.28 -34.38
N SER A 102 44.11 -11.91 -35.16
CA SER A 102 44.23 -12.06 -36.61
C SER A 102 43.18 -11.23 -37.35
N LYS A 103 43.61 -10.38 -38.30
CA LYS A 103 42.68 -9.66 -39.19
C LYS A 103 42.30 -10.58 -40.34
N SER A 104 41.01 -10.80 -40.54
CA SER A 104 40.53 -11.56 -41.70
C SER A 104 40.41 -10.61 -42.89
N GLU A 105 41.31 -10.77 -43.87
CA GLU A 105 41.14 -10.19 -45.20
C GLU A 105 40.14 -11.03 -45.99
N THR A 106 38.98 -10.44 -46.27
CA THR A 106 37.93 -11.04 -47.10
C THR A 106 38.42 -11.14 -48.53
N SER A 107 38.92 -12.30 -48.96
CA SER A 107 39.13 -12.62 -50.37
C SER A 107 37.88 -13.31 -50.93
N ALA A 108 37.18 -12.61 -51.81
CA ALA A 108 36.02 -13.10 -52.53
C ALA A 108 36.47 -13.92 -53.74
N VAL A 109 36.11 -15.21 -53.79
CA VAL A 109 36.09 -15.98 -55.05
C VAL A 109 34.81 -16.81 -55.10
N LEU A 110 34.07 -16.58 -56.19
CA LEU A 110 32.80 -17.19 -56.56
C LEU A 110 32.99 -18.54 -57.28
N ALA A 111 31.95 -19.38 -57.17
CA ALA A 111 31.53 -20.46 -58.09
C ALA A 111 32.02 -21.91 -57.78
N PRO A 112 31.33 -22.95 -58.29
CA PRO A 112 30.18 -23.55 -57.61
C PRO A 112 30.28 -25.08 -57.43
N VAL A 113 29.34 -25.60 -56.64
CA VAL A 113 29.10 -27.01 -56.32
C VAL A 113 28.92 -27.88 -57.56
N ALA A 114 29.69 -28.98 -57.65
CA ALA A 114 29.37 -30.14 -58.45
C ALA A 114 29.20 -31.35 -57.52
N ALA A 115 27.97 -31.86 -57.48
CA ALA A 115 27.60 -33.08 -56.80
C ALA A 115 28.10 -34.31 -57.56
N GLN A 116 28.69 -35.28 -56.87
CA GLN A 116 28.70 -36.67 -57.31
C GLN A 116 28.57 -37.60 -56.10
N ALA A 117 27.42 -38.26 -56.03
CA ALA A 117 27.19 -39.41 -55.18
C ALA A 117 27.76 -40.66 -55.87
N SER A 118 28.53 -41.46 -55.14
CA SER A 118 28.79 -42.86 -55.47
C SER A 118 28.36 -43.74 -54.31
N ARG A 119 27.26 -44.45 -54.52
CA ARG A 119 26.73 -45.52 -53.66
C ARG A 119 27.71 -46.69 -53.64
N GLN A 120 28.07 -47.19 -52.45
CA GLN A 120 28.26 -48.63 -52.23
C GLN A 120 27.74 -49.04 -50.85
N HIS A 121 26.97 -50.13 -50.85
CA HIS A 121 26.23 -50.71 -49.75
C HIS A 121 27.13 -51.31 -48.67
N HIS A 122 26.94 -50.91 -47.41
CA HIS A 122 27.09 -51.83 -46.28
C HIS A 122 25.80 -51.84 -45.46
N LYS A 123 25.20 -53.03 -45.36
CA LYS A 123 24.01 -53.31 -44.56
C LYS A 123 24.36 -53.13 -43.08
N ALA A 124 23.81 -52.11 -42.44
CA ALA A 124 23.66 -52.05 -40.99
C ALA A 124 22.28 -51.47 -40.67
N ALA A 125 21.39 -52.31 -40.16
CA ALA A 125 20.04 -51.95 -39.79
C ALA A 125 20.07 -50.97 -38.60
N TRP A 126 19.99 -49.67 -38.87
CA TRP A 126 19.84 -48.67 -37.82
C TRP A 126 18.36 -48.61 -37.42
N ARG A 127 17.95 -49.57 -36.58
CA ARG A 127 16.76 -49.39 -35.75
C ARG A 127 17.16 -48.42 -34.63
N ILE A 128 17.10 -47.12 -34.89
CA ILE A 128 17.06 -46.15 -33.78
C ILE A 128 15.77 -46.48 -33.03
N PRO A 129 15.82 -46.94 -31.77
CA PRO A 129 14.59 -47.24 -31.06
C PRO A 129 13.79 -45.95 -31.00
N VAL A 130 12.52 -45.99 -31.44
CA VAL A 130 11.59 -44.85 -31.43
C VAL A 130 11.58 -44.15 -30.06
N ALA A 131 11.88 -44.89 -28.99
CA ALA A 131 12.11 -44.39 -27.64
C ALA A 131 13.21 -43.31 -27.53
N LEU A 132 14.31 -43.41 -28.28
CA LEU A 132 15.41 -42.43 -28.22
C LEU A 132 15.02 -41.11 -28.91
N ILE A 133 14.30 -41.20 -30.04
CA ILE A 133 13.76 -40.02 -30.74
C ILE A 133 12.69 -39.35 -29.88
N ALA A 134 11.81 -40.15 -29.25
CA ALA A 134 10.81 -39.66 -28.32
C ALA A 134 11.46 -39.00 -27.09
N LEU A 135 12.54 -39.59 -26.54
CA LEU A 135 13.27 -39.03 -25.40
C LEU A 135 13.94 -37.71 -25.75
N VAL A 136 14.60 -37.62 -26.91
CA VAL A 136 15.22 -36.38 -27.40
C VAL A 136 14.14 -35.32 -27.66
N ALA A 137 13.00 -35.68 -28.24
CA ALA A 137 11.89 -34.77 -28.45
C ALA A 137 11.31 -34.28 -27.11
N ILE A 138 11.15 -35.15 -26.11
CA ILE A 138 10.69 -34.77 -24.76
C ILE A 138 11.70 -33.84 -24.08
N VAL A 139 13.00 -34.14 -24.15
CA VAL A 139 14.04 -33.31 -23.56
C VAL A 139 14.11 -31.95 -24.25
N LEU A 140 14.01 -31.89 -25.58
CA LEU A 140 13.93 -30.63 -26.33
C LEU A 140 12.65 -29.87 -26.00
N SER A 141 11.52 -30.55 -25.84
CA SER A 141 10.24 -29.94 -25.43
C SER A 141 10.32 -29.36 -24.03
N LEU A 142 10.93 -30.09 -23.09
CA LEU A 142 11.15 -29.65 -21.72
C LEU A 142 12.16 -28.50 -21.66
N LEU A 143 13.21 -28.53 -22.47
CA LEU A 143 14.16 -27.41 -22.61
C LEU A 143 13.49 -26.20 -23.25
N LEU A 144 12.61 -26.38 -24.24
CA LEU A 144 11.85 -25.30 -24.86
C LEU A 144 10.87 -24.68 -23.87
N VAL A 145 10.09 -25.50 -23.16
CA VAL A 145 9.17 -25.07 -22.10
C VAL A 145 9.93 -24.42 -20.95
N TRP A 146 11.07 -24.97 -20.53
CA TRP A 146 11.92 -24.37 -19.50
C TRP A 146 12.53 -23.05 -19.98
N SER A 147 12.95 -22.95 -21.24
CA SER A 147 13.46 -21.70 -21.82
C SER A 147 12.35 -20.65 -21.97
N GLN A 148 11.12 -21.05 -22.29
CA GLN A 148 9.97 -20.16 -22.36
C GLN A 148 9.51 -19.70 -20.96
N LEU A 149 9.47 -20.60 -19.98
CA LEU A 149 9.21 -20.26 -18.57
C LEU A 149 10.32 -19.37 -17.99
N ARG A 150 11.57 -19.60 -18.39
CA ARG A 150 12.72 -18.79 -17.97
C ARG A 150 12.76 -17.43 -18.68
N ALA A 151 12.38 -17.35 -19.95
CA ALA A 151 12.21 -16.10 -20.70
C ALA A 151 10.99 -15.31 -20.19
N GLN A 152 9.91 -15.97 -19.77
CA GLN A 152 8.78 -15.34 -19.08
C GLN A 152 9.18 -14.81 -17.69
N ARG A 153 10.08 -15.50 -16.97
CA ARG A 153 10.61 -15.08 -15.67
C ARG A 153 11.72 -14.02 -15.74
N LEU A 154 12.43 -13.87 -16.87
CA LEU A 154 13.57 -12.96 -17.02
C LEU A 154 13.37 -11.86 -18.09
N GLY A 155 12.29 -11.91 -18.88
CA GLY A 155 12.11 -11.10 -20.08
C GLY A 155 10.78 -10.35 -20.19
N GLY A 156 9.98 -10.28 -19.12
CA GLY A 156 8.91 -9.29 -19.05
C GLY A 156 9.49 -7.97 -18.55
N THR A 157 9.32 -6.87 -19.29
CA THR A 157 9.32 -5.53 -18.67
C THR A 157 8.18 -5.54 -17.64
N HIS A 158 8.49 -5.93 -16.40
CA HIS A 158 7.47 -6.09 -15.39
C HIS A 158 6.95 -4.71 -15.01
N ARG A 159 5.67 -4.53 -15.25
CA ARG A 159 4.94 -3.31 -14.93
C ARG A 159 4.93 -3.11 -13.42
N ILE A 160 5.10 -1.86 -12.99
CA ILE A 160 4.91 -1.48 -11.60
C ILE A 160 3.41 -1.36 -11.37
N GLU A 161 2.84 -2.29 -10.62
CA GLU A 161 1.42 -2.31 -10.29
C GLU A 161 1.18 -1.99 -8.81
N SER A 162 2.24 -1.96 -8.01
CA SER A 162 2.17 -1.62 -6.60
C SER A 162 3.37 -0.80 -6.11
N LEU A 163 3.09 0.19 -5.25
CA LEU A 163 4.04 1.21 -4.81
C LEU A 163 3.91 1.44 -3.30
N ALA A 164 5.05 1.57 -2.61
CA ALA A 164 5.11 2.16 -1.27
C ALA A 164 5.91 3.46 -1.31
N VAL A 165 5.42 4.52 -0.66
CA VAL A 165 6.17 5.76 -0.45
C VAL A 165 6.65 5.75 0.99
N LEU A 166 7.96 5.63 1.21
CA LEU A 166 8.50 5.65 2.57
C LEU A 166 8.47 7.07 3.14
N PRO A 167 8.39 7.21 4.49
CA PRO A 167 8.46 8.51 5.14
C PRO A 167 9.68 9.31 4.66
N LEU A 168 9.42 10.50 4.11
CA LEU A 168 10.49 11.38 3.65
C LEU A 168 11.38 11.76 4.83
N HIS A 169 12.68 11.54 4.69
CA HIS A 169 13.62 11.86 5.75
C HIS A 169 13.75 13.37 5.91
N ASN A 170 13.38 13.88 7.08
CA ASN A 170 13.57 15.27 7.46
C ASN A 170 15.07 15.55 7.68
N LEU A 171 15.68 16.32 6.77
CA LEU A 171 17.06 16.81 6.89
C LEU A 171 17.13 18.20 7.51
N SER A 172 15.99 18.77 7.89
CA SER A 172 15.91 20.03 8.62
C SER A 172 16.39 19.79 10.06
N ARG A 173 17.18 20.70 10.63
CA ARG A 173 17.73 20.56 12.00
C ARG A 173 16.70 20.84 13.10
N ASP A 174 15.42 20.95 12.75
CA ASP A 174 14.33 21.35 13.64
C ASP A 174 13.30 20.22 13.78
N PRO A 175 13.19 19.59 14.97
CA PRO A 175 12.19 18.57 15.27
C PRO A 175 10.74 19.07 15.16
N GLU A 176 10.49 20.37 15.24
CA GLU A 176 9.13 20.91 15.07
C GLU A 176 8.63 20.78 13.62
N GLN A 177 9.49 20.43 12.66
CA GLN A 177 9.13 20.20 11.25
C GLN A 177 8.77 18.74 10.94
N GLU A 178 8.69 17.86 11.94
CA GLU A 178 8.41 16.44 11.68
C GLU A 178 7.00 16.19 11.13
N TYR A 179 6.01 16.97 11.59
CA TYR A 179 4.66 16.93 11.01
C TYR A 179 4.66 17.30 9.52
N PHE A 180 5.61 18.14 9.10
CA PHE A 180 5.71 18.60 7.72
C PHE A 180 6.23 17.50 6.79
N SER A 181 7.27 16.77 7.21
CA SER A 181 7.75 15.61 6.43
C SER A 181 6.71 14.50 6.36
N ASP A 182 6.04 14.22 7.48
CA ASP A 182 5.02 13.17 7.55
C ASP A 182 3.78 13.57 6.74
N GLY A 183 3.29 14.80 6.90
CA GLY A 183 2.17 15.33 6.12
C GLY A 183 2.46 15.38 4.61
N MET A 184 3.69 15.74 4.21
CA MET A 184 4.10 15.70 2.81
C MET A 184 4.14 14.27 2.24
N THR A 185 4.60 13.31 3.05
CA THR A 185 4.57 11.89 2.67
C THR A 185 3.13 11.43 2.45
N ASP A 186 2.23 11.75 3.37
CA ASP A 186 0.81 11.39 3.29
C ASP A 186 0.11 12.02 2.08
N GLU A 187 0.43 13.29 1.78
CA GLU A 187 -0.12 13.97 0.59
C GLU A 187 0.42 13.34 -0.71
N LEU A 188 1.72 12.99 -0.79
CA LEU A 188 2.27 12.27 -1.93
C LEU A 188 1.61 10.90 -2.13
N ILE A 189 1.39 10.16 -1.04
CA ILE A 189 0.62 8.90 -1.07
C ILE A 189 -0.78 9.16 -1.60
N THR A 190 -1.44 10.22 -1.14
CA THR A 190 -2.80 10.60 -1.53
C THR A 190 -2.92 10.96 -3.01
N GLU A 191 -1.96 11.70 -3.58
CA GLU A 191 -1.97 12.01 -5.02
C GLU A 191 -1.68 10.78 -5.87
N LEU A 192 -0.67 9.97 -5.50
CA LEU A 192 -0.34 8.74 -6.21
C LEU A 192 -1.48 7.72 -6.12
N ALA A 193 -2.22 7.69 -5.02
CA ALA A 193 -3.39 6.86 -4.81
C ALA A 193 -4.53 7.13 -5.81
N LYS A 194 -4.61 8.34 -6.38
CA LYS A 194 -5.60 8.68 -7.43
C LYS A 194 -5.31 7.98 -8.76
N VAL A 195 -4.10 7.45 -8.96
CA VAL A 195 -3.74 6.68 -10.17
C VAL A 195 -4.41 5.30 -10.10
N SER A 196 -5.54 5.16 -10.79
CA SER A 196 -6.44 4.00 -10.69
C SER A 196 -5.83 2.62 -10.99
N THR A 197 -4.70 2.56 -11.69
CA THR A 197 -4.00 1.32 -12.04
C THR A 197 -2.96 0.89 -11.00
N LEU A 198 -2.60 1.77 -10.07
CA LEU A 198 -1.52 1.56 -9.12
C LEU A 198 -2.11 1.24 -7.74
N ARG A 199 -1.66 0.15 -7.11
CA ARG A 199 -1.91 -0.09 -5.68
C ARG A 199 -0.89 0.70 -4.86
N VAL A 200 -1.33 1.68 -4.09
CA VAL A 200 -0.46 2.49 -3.24
C VAL A 200 -0.67 2.12 -1.77
N ILE A 201 0.42 1.84 -1.06
CA ILE A 201 0.39 1.51 0.37
C ILE A 201 0.14 2.79 1.20
N SER A 202 -0.76 2.67 2.17
CA SER A 202 -1.15 3.71 3.14
C SER A 202 0.02 4.20 4.01
N HIS A 203 -0.04 5.47 4.41
CA HIS A 203 0.92 6.11 5.31
C HIS A 203 1.13 5.31 6.61
N THR A 204 0.06 4.83 7.24
CA THR A 204 0.13 4.10 8.52
C THR A 204 1.01 2.85 8.44
N SER A 205 0.97 2.13 7.32
CA SER A 205 1.81 0.94 7.12
C SER A 205 3.27 1.27 6.87
N VAL A 206 3.57 2.38 6.22
CA VAL A 206 4.95 2.79 5.91
C VAL A 206 5.62 3.55 7.06
N GLU A 207 4.85 4.14 7.99
CA GLU A 207 5.33 4.93 9.13
C GLU A 207 6.36 4.15 9.98
N ARG A 208 6.16 2.84 10.14
CA ARG A 208 7.08 1.96 10.88
C ARG A 208 8.50 1.86 10.28
N TYR A 209 8.68 2.25 9.03
CA TYR A 209 9.97 2.23 8.34
C TYR A 209 10.73 3.54 8.47
N LYS A 210 10.19 4.51 9.22
CA LYS A 210 10.89 5.74 9.57
C LYS A 210 12.21 5.42 10.28
N GLN A 211 13.31 5.94 9.73
CA GLN A 211 14.67 5.71 10.23
C GLN A 211 15.05 4.21 10.35
N THR A 212 14.48 3.36 9.51
CA THR A 212 14.79 1.93 9.50
C THR A 212 16.20 1.63 9.00
N LYS A 213 16.76 0.50 9.46
CA LYS A 213 18.00 -0.08 8.92
C LYS A 213 17.74 -1.26 7.98
N ARG A 214 16.47 -1.61 7.74
CA ARG A 214 16.09 -2.68 6.81
C ARG A 214 16.42 -2.28 5.39
N THR A 215 16.71 -3.28 4.55
CA THR A 215 16.94 -3.01 3.13
C THR A 215 15.61 -2.71 2.43
N LEU A 216 15.63 -1.91 1.35
CA LEU A 216 14.42 -1.63 0.57
C LEU A 216 13.75 -2.89 0.04
N ARG A 217 14.54 -3.90 -0.32
CA ARG A 217 14.05 -5.22 -0.73
C ARG A 217 13.24 -5.91 0.36
N ASP A 218 13.73 -5.89 1.61
CA ASP A 218 13.01 -6.50 2.73
C ASP A 218 11.69 -5.76 2.99
N ILE A 219 11.72 -4.42 2.97
CA ILE A 219 10.54 -3.58 3.17
C ILE A 219 9.50 -3.84 2.07
N ALA A 220 9.94 -3.87 0.82
CA ALA A 220 9.07 -4.12 -0.32
C ALA A 220 8.47 -5.52 -0.29
N GLN A 221 9.24 -6.53 0.14
CA GLN A 221 8.73 -7.89 0.31
C GLN A 221 7.70 -7.97 1.45
N GLU A 222 7.92 -7.26 2.56
CA GLU A 222 7.00 -7.22 3.71
C GLU A 222 5.69 -6.52 3.37
N LEU A 223 5.75 -5.42 2.60
CA LEU A 223 4.58 -4.69 2.08
C LEU A 223 3.96 -5.33 0.83
N GLY A 224 4.68 -6.27 0.23
CA GLY A 224 4.32 -6.94 -1.02
C GLY A 224 4.21 -5.98 -2.20
N VAL A 225 5.11 -5.01 -2.37
CA VAL A 225 5.10 -4.01 -3.45
C VAL A 225 6.17 -4.25 -4.52
N ASP A 226 5.92 -3.77 -5.74
CA ASP A 226 6.86 -3.87 -6.87
C ASP A 226 7.94 -2.79 -6.84
N ALA A 227 7.60 -1.60 -6.35
CA ALA A 227 8.49 -0.45 -6.29
C ALA A 227 8.35 0.32 -4.98
N VAL A 228 9.40 1.06 -4.64
CA VAL A 228 9.46 1.92 -3.47
C VAL A 228 9.90 3.33 -3.89
N VAL A 229 9.22 4.34 -3.36
CA VAL A 229 9.69 5.72 -3.39
C VAL A 229 10.37 6.00 -2.06
N GLU A 230 11.61 6.44 -2.11
CA GLU A 230 12.31 7.00 -0.95
C GLU A 230 12.73 8.44 -1.25
N GLY A 231 12.93 9.22 -0.19
CA GLY A 231 13.26 10.62 -0.38
C GLY A 231 13.64 11.34 0.90
N THR A 232 14.05 12.59 0.69
CA THR A 232 14.42 13.51 1.76
C THR A 232 13.69 14.83 1.55
N ILE A 233 13.36 15.49 2.65
CA ILE A 233 12.80 16.83 2.65
C ILE A 233 13.62 17.72 3.56
N MET A 234 13.91 18.92 3.09
CA MET A 234 14.66 19.92 3.84
C MET A 234 13.95 21.25 3.73
N ARG A 235 13.59 21.83 4.87
CA ARG A 235 13.07 23.19 4.97
C ARG A 235 14.07 24.04 5.73
N SER A 236 14.53 25.13 5.09
CA SER A 236 15.48 26.07 5.68
C SER A 236 15.02 27.50 5.39
N GLY A 237 14.37 28.13 6.38
CA GLY A 237 13.74 29.43 6.20
C GLY A 237 12.70 29.36 5.08
N ASP A 238 12.90 30.18 4.06
CA ASP A 238 12.05 30.29 2.88
C ASP A 238 12.49 29.35 1.74
N ARG A 239 13.15 28.23 2.01
CA ARG A 239 13.48 27.24 0.97
C ARG A 239 13.06 25.85 1.36
N VAL A 240 12.39 25.17 0.43
CA VAL A 240 12.05 23.75 0.54
C VAL A 240 12.72 23.01 -0.60
N ARG A 241 13.41 21.94 -0.23
CA ARG A 241 13.98 20.99 -1.17
C ARG A 241 13.43 19.60 -0.90
N ILE A 242 12.87 18.98 -1.93
CA ILE A 242 12.43 17.59 -1.92
C ILE A 242 13.30 16.82 -2.90
N THR A 243 13.94 15.76 -2.43
CA THR A 243 14.61 14.78 -3.29
C THR A 243 13.85 13.49 -3.19
N ALA A 244 13.43 12.93 -4.32
CA ALA A 244 12.70 11.67 -4.37
C ALA A 244 13.33 10.76 -5.42
N GLN A 245 13.22 9.46 -5.20
CA GLN A 245 13.71 8.44 -6.12
C GLN A 245 12.79 7.23 -6.11
N LEU A 246 12.58 6.66 -7.29
CA LEU A 246 11.76 5.49 -7.53
C LEU A 246 12.66 4.29 -7.81
N ILE A 247 12.47 3.22 -7.05
CA ILE A 247 13.34 2.04 -7.06
C ILE A 247 12.50 0.79 -7.31
N ASP A 248 12.86 -0.02 -8.30
CA ASP A 248 12.27 -1.35 -8.50
C ASP A 248 12.81 -2.30 -7.42
N ALA A 249 11.91 -2.79 -6.57
CA ALA A 249 12.27 -3.60 -5.40
C ALA A 249 12.82 -4.99 -5.74
N ARG A 250 12.55 -5.51 -6.93
CA ARG A 250 12.97 -6.86 -7.35
C ARG A 250 14.40 -6.87 -7.86
N SER A 251 14.77 -5.80 -8.55
CA SER A 251 16.08 -5.65 -9.19
C SER A 251 17.03 -4.70 -8.46
N ASP A 252 16.54 -3.99 -7.44
CA ASP A 252 17.26 -2.92 -6.72
C ASP A 252 17.76 -1.83 -7.69
N LYS A 253 17.01 -1.62 -8.78
CA LYS A 253 17.34 -0.67 -9.84
C LYS A 253 16.66 0.66 -9.57
N HIS A 254 17.44 1.73 -9.49
CA HIS A 254 16.92 3.10 -9.54
C HIS A 254 16.35 3.35 -10.93
N LEU A 255 15.04 3.58 -10.98
CA LEU A 255 14.33 3.90 -12.21
C LEU A 255 14.40 5.39 -12.48
N TRP A 256 14.22 6.18 -11.42
CA TRP A 256 14.18 7.63 -11.47
C TRP A 256 14.68 8.24 -10.17
N ALA A 257 15.31 9.41 -10.25
CA ALA A 257 15.75 10.18 -9.10
C ALA A 257 15.88 11.66 -9.48
N GLU A 258 15.16 12.53 -8.79
CA GLU A 258 15.24 13.98 -9.01
C GLU A 258 15.20 14.77 -7.71
N SER A 259 15.70 16.00 -7.78
CA SER A 259 15.65 16.97 -6.69
C SER A 259 14.95 18.23 -7.17
N TYR A 260 13.97 18.66 -6.38
CA TYR A 260 13.18 19.83 -6.62
C TYR A 260 13.44 20.84 -5.52
N GLU A 261 13.78 22.06 -5.89
CA GLU A 261 14.02 23.15 -4.96
C GLU A 261 13.10 24.33 -5.30
N ARG A 262 12.45 24.87 -4.28
CA ARG A 262 11.62 26.08 -4.38
C ARG A 262 12.01 27.03 -3.27
N GLU A 263 12.20 28.29 -3.65
CA GLU A 263 12.30 29.40 -2.71
C GLU A 263 10.88 29.91 -2.45
N LEU A 264 10.41 29.70 -1.23
CA LEU A 264 9.21 30.23 -0.60
C LEU A 264 9.35 31.76 -0.36
N GLY A 265 9.79 32.51 -1.38
CA GLY A 265 10.24 33.89 -1.24
C GLY A 265 9.16 34.94 -1.51
N HIS A 266 9.20 36.02 -0.73
CA HIS A 266 8.52 37.29 -1.01
C HIS A 266 8.97 37.86 -2.36
N SER A 267 8.07 37.96 -3.33
CA SER A 267 8.27 38.88 -4.46
C SER A 267 8.16 40.30 -3.91
N GLU A 268 9.28 41.02 -3.79
CA GLU A 268 9.25 42.48 -3.59
C GLU A 268 8.27 43.10 -4.59
N GLY A 269 7.19 43.68 -4.08
CA GLY A 269 6.19 44.41 -4.87
C GLY A 269 4.97 43.62 -5.37
N ARG A 270 4.76 42.34 -5.03
CA ARG A 270 3.47 41.65 -5.26
C ARG A 270 3.00 40.95 -3.99
N SER A 271 1.70 41.05 -3.76
CA SER A 271 0.95 40.62 -2.57
C SER A 271 1.30 39.20 -2.07
N TYR A 272 1.08 39.00 -0.77
CA TYR A 272 1.30 37.84 0.12
C TYR A 272 0.83 36.42 -0.34
N GLU A 273 0.72 36.13 -1.63
CA GLU A 273 0.05 34.91 -2.16
C GLU A 273 1.00 33.75 -2.53
N GLY A 274 2.33 33.90 -2.42
CA GLY A 274 3.30 32.97 -3.05
C GLY A 274 3.81 31.76 -2.25
N ASN A 275 3.69 31.73 -0.91
CA ASN A 275 4.58 30.86 -0.11
C ASN A 275 4.26 29.35 -0.21
N VAL A 276 2.98 28.93 -0.21
CA VAL A 276 2.61 27.50 -0.17
C VAL A 276 1.95 27.00 -1.46
N VAL A 277 1.49 27.89 -2.34
CA VAL A 277 1.13 27.52 -3.72
C VAL A 277 2.32 26.84 -4.40
N ASP A 278 3.54 27.36 -4.16
CA ASP A 278 4.76 26.74 -4.66
C ASP A 278 5.06 25.39 -4.03
N LEU A 279 4.63 25.15 -2.78
CA LEU A 279 4.76 23.86 -2.11
C LEU A 279 3.75 22.82 -2.62
N ILE A 280 2.49 23.21 -2.80
CA ILE A 280 1.45 22.35 -3.39
C ILE A 280 1.84 21.99 -4.82
N ARG A 281 2.34 22.97 -5.59
CA ARG A 281 2.89 22.73 -6.92
C ARG A 281 4.10 21.79 -6.87
N LEU A 282 5.03 21.99 -5.95
CA LEU A 282 6.19 21.12 -5.77
C LEU A 282 5.77 19.67 -5.53
N GLN A 283 4.79 19.46 -4.66
CA GLN A 283 4.25 18.15 -4.32
C GLN A 283 3.52 17.51 -5.52
N SER A 284 2.68 18.27 -6.22
CA SER A 284 2.02 17.84 -7.45
C SER A 284 3.02 17.54 -8.58
N GLU A 285 4.09 18.32 -8.70
CA GLU A 285 5.19 18.11 -9.64
C GLU A 285 5.90 16.78 -9.33
N VAL A 286 6.29 16.54 -8.07
CA VAL A 286 6.92 15.27 -7.64
C VAL A 286 6.01 14.07 -7.91
N ALA A 287 4.73 14.13 -7.50
CA ALA A 287 3.78 13.05 -7.71
C ALA A 287 3.55 12.77 -9.21
N ARG A 288 3.49 13.84 -10.03
CA ARG A 288 3.36 13.73 -11.48
C ARG A 288 4.60 13.09 -12.10
N SER A 289 5.80 13.50 -11.74
CA SER A 289 7.04 12.90 -12.27
C SER A 289 7.14 11.42 -11.92
N ILE A 290 6.79 11.03 -10.69
CA ILE A 290 6.72 9.61 -10.30
C ILE A 290 5.67 8.87 -11.14
N THR A 291 4.50 9.49 -11.34
CA THR A 291 3.42 8.90 -12.15
C THR A 291 3.81 8.77 -13.61
N ASP A 292 4.47 9.78 -14.19
CA ASP A 292 4.93 9.80 -15.57
C ASP A 292 6.01 8.73 -15.78
N GLU A 293 6.95 8.56 -14.85
CA GLU A 293 7.93 7.46 -14.89
C GLU A 293 7.26 6.08 -14.82
N ILE A 294 6.29 5.92 -13.91
CA ILE A 294 5.50 4.68 -13.82
C ILE A 294 4.66 4.49 -15.10
N ALA A 295 4.13 5.56 -15.70
CA ALA A 295 3.34 5.54 -16.92
C ALA A 295 4.20 5.29 -18.16
N GLU A 296 5.46 5.72 -18.21
CA GLU A 296 6.38 5.31 -19.28
C GLU A 296 6.61 3.79 -19.26
N SER A 297 6.46 3.14 -18.10
CA SER A 297 6.40 1.68 -17.97
C SER A 297 5.01 1.06 -18.27
N LEU A 298 3.94 1.86 -18.27
CA LEU A 298 2.54 1.46 -18.49
C LEU A 298 1.93 2.18 -19.71
N LYS A 299 1.72 1.48 -20.83
CA LYS A 299 0.99 2.01 -22.02
C LYS A 299 -0.21 2.92 -21.62
N PRO A 300 -0.43 4.03 -22.34
CA PRO A 300 -1.07 5.24 -21.80
C PRO A 300 -2.55 5.00 -21.48
N ASN A 301 -2.91 5.18 -20.21
CA ASN A 301 -4.24 5.52 -19.72
C ASN A 301 -4.13 5.93 -18.24
N ALA A 302 -3.41 7.02 -17.97
CA ALA A 302 -3.35 7.62 -16.64
C ALA A 302 -3.27 9.15 -16.76
N ASN A 303 -4.22 9.77 -17.45
CA ASN A 303 -4.45 11.20 -17.26
C ASN A 303 -5.26 11.37 -15.97
N ALA A 304 -4.61 11.21 -14.81
CA ALA A 304 -5.08 11.86 -13.61
C ALA A 304 -4.94 13.36 -13.90
N GLN A 305 -6.06 14.07 -14.04
CA GLN A 305 -6.06 15.53 -13.96
C GLN A 305 -5.69 15.89 -12.52
N LEU A 306 -4.39 15.82 -12.21
CA LEU A 306 -3.80 16.58 -11.14
C LEU A 306 -4.17 18.02 -11.48
N ASN A 307 -4.96 18.67 -10.61
CA ASN A 307 -5.53 19.98 -10.87
C ASN A 307 -4.72 21.00 -10.06
N PRO A 308 -3.57 21.49 -10.56
CA PRO A 308 -2.65 22.37 -9.82
C PRO A 308 -3.16 23.82 -9.68
N ASP A 309 -4.38 24.12 -10.12
CA ASP A 309 -4.79 25.50 -10.42
C ASP A 309 -5.53 26.23 -9.29
N ARG A 310 -5.71 25.65 -8.11
CA ARG A 310 -6.40 26.36 -7.01
C ARG A 310 -5.39 27.05 -6.09
N ALA A 311 -5.41 28.39 -6.11
CA ALA A 311 -4.70 29.21 -5.13
C ALA A 311 -5.32 28.98 -3.74
N VAL A 312 -4.65 28.22 -2.89
CA VAL A 312 -5.03 27.98 -1.49
C VAL A 312 -4.21 28.89 -0.59
N THR A 313 -4.83 29.45 0.45
CA THR A 313 -4.10 30.26 1.44
C THR A 313 -3.02 29.42 2.13
N PRO A 314 -1.76 29.88 2.18
CA PRO A 314 -0.65 29.12 2.74
C PRO A 314 -0.85 28.58 4.15
N GLU A 315 -1.38 29.41 5.04
CA GLU A 315 -1.66 29.04 6.41
C GLU A 315 -2.74 27.95 6.47
N ALA A 316 -3.72 27.96 5.56
CA ALA A 316 -4.78 26.97 5.52
C ALA A 316 -4.23 25.57 5.19
N TYR A 317 -3.27 25.49 4.28
CA TYR A 317 -2.66 24.23 3.89
C TYR A 317 -1.75 23.65 4.98
N ASP A 318 -0.92 24.46 5.65
CA ASP A 318 -0.11 24.00 6.80
C ASP A 318 -0.99 23.41 7.92
N LEU A 319 -2.08 24.11 8.24
CA LEU A 319 -3.07 23.67 9.22
C LEU A 319 -3.75 22.37 8.78
N TYR A 320 -4.04 22.21 7.49
CA TYR A 320 -4.60 20.96 6.96
C TYR A 320 -3.64 19.78 7.10
N LEU A 321 -2.34 19.95 6.80
CA LEU A 321 -1.34 18.90 7.02
C LEU A 321 -1.24 18.48 8.49
N ARG A 322 -1.31 19.45 9.42
CA ARG A 322 -1.40 19.15 10.85
C ARG A 322 -2.67 18.36 11.18
N GLY A 323 -3.79 18.72 10.56
CA GLY A 323 -5.05 17.99 10.66
C GLY A 323 -4.90 16.53 10.26
N LEU A 324 -4.35 16.26 9.08
CA LEU A 324 -4.08 14.90 8.57
C LEU A 324 -3.18 14.10 9.53
N TYR A 325 -2.09 14.72 9.97
CA TYR A 325 -1.14 14.11 10.92
C TYR A 325 -1.85 13.59 12.18
N PHE A 326 -2.76 14.38 12.76
CA PHE A 326 -3.50 13.93 13.93
C PHE A 326 -4.64 12.97 13.60
N SER A 327 -5.37 13.15 12.49
CA SER A 327 -6.48 12.25 12.14
C SER A 327 -6.03 10.84 11.78
N GLY A 328 -4.83 10.68 11.19
CA GLY A 328 -4.24 9.37 10.92
C GLY A 328 -3.92 8.56 12.19
N ARG A 329 -3.94 9.19 13.37
CA ARG A 329 -3.69 8.56 14.67
C ARG A 329 -4.97 8.53 15.50
N LEU A 330 -5.90 7.64 15.12
CA LEU A 330 -7.24 7.54 15.68
C LEU A 330 -7.26 7.34 17.22
N SER A 331 -7.37 8.45 17.94
CA SER A 331 -7.64 8.50 19.38
C SER A 331 -8.52 9.71 19.69
N PRO A 332 -9.25 9.74 20.83
CA PRO A 332 -10.08 10.89 21.19
C PRO A 332 -9.29 12.21 21.19
N ASP A 333 -8.10 12.23 21.80
CA ASP A 333 -7.27 13.43 21.90
C ASP A 333 -6.73 13.89 20.53
N ASN A 334 -6.33 12.95 19.68
CA ASN A 334 -5.81 13.27 18.35
C ASN A 334 -6.93 13.74 17.42
N LEU A 335 -8.09 13.10 17.44
CA LEU A 335 -9.25 13.56 16.66
C LEU A 335 -9.70 14.96 17.10
N GLN A 336 -9.66 15.25 18.40
CA GLN A 336 -9.95 16.59 18.91
C GLN A 336 -8.97 17.64 18.38
N LYS A 337 -7.67 17.32 18.31
CA LYS A 337 -6.66 18.19 17.68
C LYS A 337 -6.91 18.34 16.18
N ALA A 338 -7.21 17.25 15.48
CA ALA A 338 -7.53 17.26 14.05
C ALA A 338 -8.72 18.17 13.74
N PHE A 339 -9.80 18.09 14.52
CA PHE A 339 -10.93 19.03 14.42
C PHE A 339 -10.49 20.48 14.55
N GLY A 340 -9.63 20.78 15.53
CA GLY A 340 -9.10 22.13 15.75
C GLY A 340 -8.30 22.65 14.55
N TYR A 341 -7.43 21.82 13.98
CA TYR A 341 -6.60 22.20 12.84
C TYR A 341 -7.40 22.35 11.54
N PHE A 342 -8.31 21.42 11.23
CA PHE A 342 -9.16 21.55 10.04
C PHE A 342 -10.09 22.77 10.12
N ASN A 343 -10.66 23.09 11.29
CA ASN A 343 -11.47 24.30 11.44
C ASN A 343 -10.63 25.57 11.26
N GLN A 344 -9.42 25.63 11.81
CA GLN A 344 -8.51 26.76 11.57
C GLN A 344 -8.14 26.87 10.08
N ALA A 345 -7.92 25.75 9.38
CA ALA A 345 -7.67 25.76 7.94
C ALA A 345 -8.86 26.37 7.17
N ILE A 346 -10.08 25.97 7.51
CA ILE A 346 -11.33 26.51 6.94
C ILE A 346 -11.51 28.00 7.24
N GLU A 347 -11.14 28.46 8.43
CA GLU A 347 -11.19 29.88 8.79
C GLU A 347 -10.24 30.72 7.95
N LYS A 348 -9.07 30.18 7.61
CA LYS A 348 -8.07 30.84 6.74
C LYS A 348 -8.46 30.80 5.27
N ASP A 349 -9.08 29.71 4.82
CA ASP A 349 -9.59 29.59 3.46
C ASP A 349 -10.91 28.81 3.43
N ARG A 350 -12.02 29.54 3.30
CA ARG A 350 -13.37 28.97 3.26
C ARG A 350 -13.64 28.18 1.97
N SER A 351 -12.80 28.29 0.96
CA SER A 351 -12.90 27.58 -0.31
C SER A 351 -12.02 26.33 -0.40
N PHE A 352 -11.35 25.97 0.71
CA PHE A 352 -10.44 24.83 0.74
C PHE A 352 -11.17 23.51 1.06
N ALA A 353 -11.70 22.86 0.01
CA ALA A 353 -12.47 21.60 0.12
C ALA A 353 -11.79 20.48 0.93
N PRO A 354 -10.48 20.19 0.78
CA PRO A 354 -9.81 19.12 1.53
C PRO A 354 -9.94 19.27 3.05
N ALA A 355 -9.87 20.48 3.59
CA ALA A 355 -10.04 20.71 5.03
C ALA A 355 -11.46 20.35 5.51
N TYR A 356 -12.50 20.66 4.72
CA TYR A 356 -13.86 20.22 5.02
C TYR A 356 -14.00 18.70 4.91
N ALA A 357 -13.40 18.08 3.91
CA ALA A 357 -13.46 16.63 3.71
C ALA A 357 -12.77 15.86 4.85
N GLY A 358 -11.56 16.28 5.25
CA GLY A 358 -10.84 15.71 6.40
C GLY A 358 -11.59 15.89 7.72
N LEU A 359 -12.24 17.05 7.92
CA LEU A 359 -13.11 17.30 9.06
C LEU A 359 -14.32 16.35 9.07
N ALA A 360 -14.95 16.15 7.91
CA ALA A 360 -16.12 15.29 7.77
C ALA A 360 -15.79 13.82 8.07
N GLU A 361 -14.67 13.30 7.54
CA GLU A 361 -14.21 11.93 7.78
C GLU A 361 -13.82 11.72 9.24
N SER A 362 -13.12 12.69 9.85
CA SER A 362 -12.76 12.64 11.28
C SER A 362 -14.00 12.55 12.17
N TYR A 363 -15.07 13.28 11.85
CA TYR A 363 -16.35 13.14 12.56
C TYR A 363 -17.03 11.79 12.30
N GLY A 364 -16.90 11.22 11.09
CA GLY A 364 -17.36 9.88 10.77
C GLY A 364 -16.70 8.82 11.66
N TRP A 365 -15.37 8.86 11.80
CA TRP A 365 -14.62 8.00 12.71
C TRP A 365 -15.03 8.19 14.17
N ALA A 366 -15.18 9.44 14.62
CA ALA A 366 -15.63 9.73 15.98
C ALA A 366 -17.04 9.19 16.28
N ALA A 367 -17.92 9.14 15.28
CA ALA A 367 -19.23 8.50 15.39
C ALA A 367 -19.11 6.98 15.45
N GLY A 368 -18.35 6.38 14.53
CA GLY A 368 -18.22 4.92 14.41
C GLY A 368 -17.49 4.25 15.57
N LEU A 369 -16.54 4.95 16.20
CA LEU A 369 -15.80 4.48 17.37
C LEU A 369 -16.39 4.98 18.71
N TYR A 370 -17.55 5.64 18.67
CA TYR A 370 -18.23 6.18 19.86
C TYR A 370 -17.41 7.17 20.70
N PHE A 371 -16.44 7.86 20.09
CA PHE A 371 -15.71 8.94 20.76
C PHE A 371 -16.55 10.20 20.93
N LEU A 372 -17.61 10.35 20.12
CA LEU A 372 -18.65 11.34 20.28
C LEU A 372 -20.03 10.67 20.13
N PRO A 373 -21.10 11.25 20.70
CA PRO A 373 -22.46 10.79 20.43
C PRO A 373 -22.71 10.73 18.91
N PRO A 374 -23.07 9.55 18.34
CA PRO A 374 -23.12 9.37 16.88
C PRO A 374 -23.99 10.40 16.15
N GLN A 375 -25.14 10.74 16.73
CA GLN A 375 -26.05 11.76 16.15
C GLN A 375 -25.39 13.13 15.98
N VAL A 376 -24.60 13.56 16.98
CA VAL A 376 -23.90 14.85 16.96
C VAL A 376 -22.76 14.82 15.95
N ALA A 377 -21.97 13.74 15.98
CA ALA A 377 -20.84 13.58 15.08
C ALA A 377 -21.28 13.48 13.60
N LEU A 378 -22.31 12.68 13.30
CA LEU A 378 -22.84 12.54 11.95
C LEU A 378 -23.47 13.84 11.42
N GLN A 379 -24.11 14.65 12.28
CA GLN A 379 -24.59 15.97 11.88
C GLN A 379 -23.44 16.89 11.46
N LYS A 380 -22.34 16.91 12.24
CA LYS A 380 -21.17 17.71 11.91
C LYS A 380 -20.45 17.20 10.66
N SER A 381 -20.37 15.88 10.51
CA SER A 381 -19.85 15.21 9.32
C SER A 381 -20.64 15.61 8.07
N GLU A 382 -21.98 15.59 8.14
CA GLU A 382 -22.86 15.98 7.03
C GLU A 382 -22.63 17.43 6.59
N VAL A 383 -22.57 18.38 7.53
CA VAL A 383 -22.35 19.79 7.23
C VAL A 383 -21.01 19.99 6.52
N ALA A 384 -19.95 19.36 7.03
CA ALA A 384 -18.62 19.47 6.44
C ALA A 384 -18.54 18.78 5.06
N ALA A 385 -19.06 17.55 4.93
CA ALA A 385 -19.08 16.81 3.66
C ALA A 385 -19.88 17.53 2.58
N THR A 386 -21.04 18.09 2.93
CA THR A 386 -21.86 18.89 1.99
C THR A 386 -21.06 20.08 1.47
N LYS A 387 -20.39 20.82 2.37
CA LYS A 387 -19.58 21.97 1.97
C LYS A 387 -18.39 21.58 1.11
N ALA A 388 -17.72 20.47 1.42
CA ALA A 388 -16.65 19.93 0.59
C ALA A 388 -17.15 19.61 -0.83
N LEU A 389 -18.30 18.94 -0.97
CA LEU A 389 -18.89 18.58 -2.26
C LEU A 389 -19.42 19.78 -3.05
N GLU A 390 -19.89 20.84 -2.39
CA GLU A 390 -20.24 22.11 -3.06
C GLU A 390 -19.02 22.78 -3.70
N ILE A 391 -17.86 22.66 -3.06
CA ILE A 391 -16.60 23.29 -3.48
C ILE A 391 -15.84 22.44 -4.50
N ASP A 392 -15.86 21.11 -4.29
CA ASP A 392 -15.27 20.09 -5.15
C ASP A 392 -16.17 18.83 -5.19
N PRO A 393 -17.01 18.71 -6.23
CA PRO A 393 -17.90 17.56 -6.42
C PRO A 393 -17.18 16.23 -6.69
N ASN A 394 -15.85 16.21 -6.85
CA ASN A 394 -15.07 15.00 -7.08
C ASN A 394 -14.19 14.63 -5.86
N SER A 395 -14.48 15.19 -4.69
CA SER A 395 -13.79 14.82 -3.45
C SER A 395 -14.20 13.42 -2.98
N GLY A 396 -13.33 12.43 -3.22
CA GLY A 396 -13.57 11.04 -2.79
C GLY A 396 -13.77 10.89 -1.28
N MET A 397 -13.01 11.65 -0.47
CA MET A 397 -13.17 11.67 0.99
C MET A 397 -14.54 12.21 1.41
N ALA A 398 -15.04 13.26 0.74
CA ALA A 398 -16.34 13.83 1.06
C ALA A 398 -17.50 12.90 0.65
N HIS A 399 -17.40 12.23 -0.50
CA HIS A 399 -18.33 11.17 -0.90
C HIS A 399 -18.37 10.04 0.13
N HIS A 400 -17.20 9.57 0.59
CA HIS A 400 -17.13 8.55 1.64
C HIS A 400 -17.83 9.01 2.94
N ALA A 401 -17.55 10.22 3.42
CA ALA A 401 -18.20 10.75 4.61
C ALA A 401 -19.72 10.88 4.43
N MET A 402 -20.18 11.32 3.25
CA MET A 402 -21.59 11.41 2.91
C MET A 402 -22.25 10.03 2.82
N ALA A 403 -21.54 9.00 2.37
CA ALA A 403 -22.01 7.62 2.39
C ALA A 403 -22.35 7.18 3.83
N TRP A 404 -21.46 7.48 4.78
CA TRP A 404 -21.67 7.16 6.18
C TRP A 404 -22.86 7.93 6.79
N VAL A 405 -23.02 9.20 6.44
CA VAL A 405 -24.16 10.02 6.83
C VAL A 405 -25.47 9.41 6.28
N LYS A 406 -25.54 9.11 4.98
CA LYS A 406 -26.72 8.49 4.37
C LYS A 406 -27.05 7.15 5.02
N TYR A 407 -26.01 6.36 5.31
CA TYR A 407 -26.13 5.07 5.96
C TYR A 407 -26.67 5.17 7.39
N ALA A 408 -25.91 5.79 8.29
CA ALA A 408 -26.16 5.74 9.72
C ALA A 408 -27.17 6.79 10.20
N ARG A 409 -27.23 7.96 9.56
CA ARG A 409 -28.13 9.05 9.98
C ARG A 409 -29.46 9.03 9.24
N TYR A 410 -29.49 8.66 7.96
CA TYR A 410 -30.71 8.72 7.14
C TYR A 410 -31.33 7.37 6.81
N TRP A 411 -30.57 6.29 6.98
CA TRP A 411 -30.96 4.94 6.55
C TRP A 411 -31.30 4.90 5.04
N ASP A 412 -30.69 5.79 4.26
CA ASP A 412 -30.76 5.81 2.80
C ASP A 412 -29.71 4.83 2.27
N PHE A 413 -29.98 3.52 2.38
CA PHE A 413 -29.05 2.47 1.96
C PHE A 413 -28.66 2.57 0.48
N PRO A 414 -29.61 2.76 -0.47
CA PRO A 414 -29.25 2.91 -1.88
C PRO A 414 -28.41 4.17 -2.14
N GLY A 415 -28.68 5.27 -1.43
CA GLY A 415 -27.86 6.46 -1.51
C GLY A 415 -26.47 6.26 -0.93
N ALA A 416 -26.35 5.61 0.23
CA ALA A 416 -25.07 5.31 0.86
C ALA A 416 -24.18 4.45 -0.06
N GLU A 417 -24.75 3.40 -0.67
CA GLU A 417 -24.01 2.55 -1.61
C GLU A 417 -23.48 3.31 -2.81
N ARG A 418 -24.28 4.20 -3.41
CA ARG A 418 -23.82 5.06 -4.52
C ARG A 418 -22.66 5.95 -4.09
N GLU A 419 -22.73 6.56 -2.91
CA GLU A 419 -21.66 7.42 -2.39
C GLU A 419 -20.39 6.62 -2.08
N PHE A 420 -20.49 5.42 -1.50
CA PHE A 420 -19.34 4.54 -1.28
C PHE A 420 -18.66 4.14 -2.59
N GLN A 421 -19.45 3.69 -3.57
CA GLN A 421 -18.94 3.33 -4.90
C GLN A 421 -18.27 4.54 -5.56
N ARG A 422 -18.89 5.73 -5.48
CA ARG A 422 -18.31 6.95 -6.03
C ARG A 422 -16.98 7.32 -5.36
N ALA A 423 -16.87 7.17 -4.04
CA ALA A 423 -15.62 7.40 -3.32
C ALA A 423 -14.50 6.46 -3.80
N ILE A 424 -14.80 5.17 -3.99
CA ILE A 424 -13.85 4.15 -4.48
C ILE A 424 -13.50 4.38 -5.96
N GLU A 425 -14.44 4.81 -6.78
CA GLU A 425 -14.18 5.18 -8.18
C GLU A 425 -13.20 6.35 -8.29
N LEU A 426 -13.37 7.37 -7.45
CA LEU A 426 -12.53 8.56 -7.40
C LEU A 426 -11.14 8.26 -6.82
N ASN A 427 -11.05 7.36 -5.85
CA ASN A 427 -9.79 6.88 -5.28
C ASN A 427 -9.88 5.40 -4.89
N ARG A 428 -9.37 4.52 -5.77
CA ARG A 428 -9.35 3.06 -5.59
C ARG A 428 -8.37 2.56 -4.52
N ASN A 429 -7.59 3.47 -3.94
CA ASN A 429 -6.65 3.20 -2.87
C ASN A 429 -7.13 3.81 -1.54
N ASN A 430 -8.36 4.33 -1.47
CA ASN A 430 -8.92 4.84 -0.23
C ASN A 430 -9.27 3.68 0.72
N VAL A 431 -8.37 3.43 1.66
CA VAL A 431 -8.49 2.38 2.69
C VAL A 431 -9.80 2.51 3.46
N THR A 432 -10.10 3.71 3.94
CA THR A 432 -11.29 3.98 4.75
C THR A 432 -12.57 3.65 3.98
N ALA A 433 -12.67 4.06 2.71
CA ALA A 433 -13.83 3.77 1.87
C ALA A 433 -14.04 2.26 1.69
N HIS A 434 -12.97 1.49 1.48
CA HIS A 434 -13.05 0.02 1.39
C HIS A 434 -13.50 -0.62 2.71
N VAL A 435 -12.99 -0.17 3.86
CA VAL A 435 -13.41 -0.69 5.18
C VAL A 435 -14.92 -0.45 5.40
N TRP A 436 -15.38 0.78 5.27
CA TRP A 436 -16.79 1.12 5.56
C TRP A 436 -17.75 0.53 4.54
N TYR A 437 -17.38 0.49 3.26
CA TYR A 437 -18.18 -0.19 2.25
C TYR A 437 -18.23 -1.71 2.50
N GLY A 438 -17.11 -2.31 2.89
CA GLY A 438 -17.06 -3.70 3.34
C GLY A 438 -17.99 -3.95 4.54
N MET A 439 -18.00 -3.06 5.54
CA MET A 439 -18.91 -3.15 6.69
C MET A 439 -20.36 -3.02 6.24
N TYR A 440 -20.68 -2.07 5.37
CA TYR A 440 -22.02 -1.91 4.78
C TYR A 440 -22.47 -3.20 4.09
N LEU A 441 -21.63 -3.78 3.22
CA LEU A 441 -21.93 -5.02 2.51
C LEU A 441 -22.18 -6.20 3.45
N ALA A 442 -21.38 -6.33 4.52
CA ALA A 442 -21.57 -7.37 5.53
C ALA A 442 -22.97 -7.28 6.15
N GLN A 443 -23.40 -6.06 6.50
CA GLN A 443 -24.70 -5.79 7.11
C GLN A 443 -25.85 -6.03 6.15
N ARG A 444 -25.62 -5.85 4.84
CA ARG A 444 -26.57 -6.21 3.78
C ARG A 444 -26.53 -7.70 3.40
N GLN A 445 -25.89 -8.56 4.20
CA GLN A 445 -25.72 -10.00 3.96
C GLN A 445 -24.95 -10.33 2.67
N ARG A 446 -24.17 -9.39 2.14
CA ARG A 446 -23.31 -9.56 0.95
C ARG A 446 -21.91 -9.94 1.39
N THR A 447 -21.79 -11.05 2.12
CA THR A 447 -20.56 -11.47 2.82
C THR A 447 -19.36 -11.65 1.89
N ALA A 448 -19.55 -12.20 0.69
CA ALA A 448 -18.46 -12.41 -0.26
C ALA A 448 -17.87 -11.09 -0.78
N GLU A 449 -18.74 -10.13 -1.12
CA GLU A 449 -18.33 -8.80 -1.57
C GLU A 449 -17.68 -8.03 -0.42
N SER A 450 -18.28 -8.08 0.77
CA SER A 450 -17.69 -7.53 1.99
C SER A 450 -16.28 -8.05 2.23
N TRP A 451 -16.07 -9.37 2.15
CA TRP A 451 -14.77 -9.98 2.32
C TRP A 451 -13.75 -9.45 1.31
N SER A 452 -14.16 -9.29 0.04
CA SER A 452 -13.31 -8.72 -1.01
C SER A 452 -12.85 -7.29 -0.67
N GLU A 453 -13.78 -6.42 -0.26
CA GLU A 453 -13.47 -5.05 0.14
C GLU A 453 -12.56 -5.00 1.37
N MET A 454 -12.81 -5.86 2.38
CA MET A 454 -11.94 -5.96 3.56
C MET A 454 -10.53 -6.44 3.21
N GLN A 455 -10.39 -7.43 2.32
CA GLN A 455 -9.07 -7.85 1.86
C GLN A 455 -8.37 -6.76 1.08
N ARG A 456 -9.11 -5.97 0.29
CA ARG A 456 -8.54 -4.81 -0.41
C ARG A 456 -8.01 -3.77 0.57
N ALA A 457 -8.77 -3.43 1.61
CA ALA A 457 -8.31 -2.53 2.67
C ALA A 457 -7.03 -3.03 3.35
N LYS A 458 -6.96 -4.32 3.69
CA LYS A 458 -5.74 -4.94 4.26
C LYS A 458 -4.55 -4.94 3.29
N GLN A 459 -4.78 -5.08 1.99
CA GLN A 459 -3.70 -5.00 0.99
C GLN A 459 -3.17 -3.57 0.80
N LEU A 460 -4.01 -2.56 1.07
CA LEU A 460 -3.64 -1.15 1.02
C LEU A 460 -2.98 -0.68 2.31
N ASP A 461 -3.37 -1.25 3.45
CA ASP A 461 -2.82 -0.89 4.77
C ASP A 461 -2.52 -2.13 5.64
N PRO A 462 -1.52 -2.94 5.26
CA PRO A 462 -1.26 -4.26 5.89
C PRO A 462 -0.88 -4.21 7.36
N PHE A 463 -0.33 -3.10 7.87
CA PHE A 463 0.09 -2.96 9.27
C PHE A 463 -0.79 -2.03 10.10
N SER A 464 -1.89 -1.51 9.54
CA SER A 464 -2.85 -0.78 10.34
C SER A 464 -3.63 -1.74 11.24
N SER A 465 -3.44 -1.59 12.56
CA SER A 465 -4.10 -2.41 13.58
C SER A 465 -5.62 -2.30 13.43
N ILE A 466 -6.13 -1.06 13.38
CA ILE A 466 -7.57 -0.78 13.26
C ILE A 466 -8.19 -1.37 11.98
N VAL A 467 -7.50 -1.27 10.82
CA VAL A 467 -8.00 -1.83 9.55
C VAL A 467 -8.04 -3.35 9.64
N ASN A 468 -6.97 -3.97 10.15
CA ASN A 468 -6.91 -5.43 10.31
C ASN A 468 -7.99 -5.95 11.26
N SER A 469 -8.28 -5.21 12.33
CA SER A 469 -9.32 -5.54 13.31
C SER A 469 -10.73 -5.36 12.75
N LEU A 470 -11.02 -4.23 12.10
CA LEU A 470 -12.31 -3.99 11.45
C LEU A 470 -12.57 -4.95 10.29
N ALA A 471 -11.53 -5.39 9.56
CA ALA A 471 -11.65 -6.37 8.49
C ALA A 471 -12.18 -7.75 8.96
N MET A 472 -12.17 -8.02 10.26
CA MET A 472 -12.75 -9.23 10.86
C MET A 472 -14.25 -9.11 11.16
N THR A 473 -14.83 -7.90 11.11
CA THR A 473 -16.27 -7.68 11.37
C THR A 473 -17.21 -8.54 10.52
N PRO A 474 -16.91 -8.88 9.24
CA PRO A 474 -17.79 -9.77 8.47
C PRO A 474 -17.92 -11.16 9.10
N LEU A 475 -16.88 -11.66 9.76
CA LEU A 475 -16.91 -12.96 10.45
C LEU A 475 -17.94 -12.96 11.58
N LEU A 476 -18.05 -11.84 12.32
CA LEU A 476 -19.04 -11.69 13.38
C LEU A 476 -20.47 -11.71 12.79
N THR A 477 -20.71 -10.92 11.74
CA THR A 477 -22.04 -10.81 11.11
C THR A 477 -22.47 -12.08 10.37
N SER A 478 -21.53 -12.88 9.86
CA SER A 478 -21.79 -14.16 9.20
C SER A 478 -21.72 -15.37 10.15
N HIS A 479 -21.73 -15.13 11.46
CA HIS A 479 -21.71 -16.17 12.51
C HIS A 479 -20.50 -17.12 12.48
N GLN A 480 -19.38 -16.69 11.90
CA GLN A 480 -18.12 -17.43 11.87
C GLN A 480 -17.30 -17.19 13.14
N TYR A 481 -17.92 -17.43 14.31
CA TYR A 481 -17.37 -17.05 15.61
C TYR A 481 -16.07 -17.78 15.96
N ASP A 482 -15.94 -19.06 15.60
CA ASP A 482 -14.70 -19.83 15.87
C ASP A 482 -13.49 -19.22 15.17
N ARG A 483 -13.64 -18.93 13.88
CA ARG A 483 -12.60 -18.31 13.07
C ARG A 483 -12.29 -16.89 13.56
N LEU A 484 -13.33 -16.12 13.92
CA LEU A 484 -13.15 -14.79 14.51
C LEU A 484 -12.35 -14.86 15.81
N ILE A 485 -12.66 -15.81 16.69
CA ILE A 485 -11.94 -16.01 17.96
C ILE A 485 -10.47 -16.36 17.70
N GLU A 486 -10.19 -17.26 16.76
CA GLU A 486 -8.82 -17.63 16.40
C GLU A 486 -8.04 -16.42 15.86
N GLU A 487 -8.58 -15.73 14.86
CA GLU A 487 -7.91 -14.59 14.20
C GLU A 487 -7.72 -13.40 15.15
N ALA A 488 -8.75 -13.03 15.92
CA ALA A 488 -8.66 -11.91 16.86
C ALA A 488 -7.75 -12.22 18.05
N SER A 489 -7.71 -13.46 18.53
CA SER A 489 -6.77 -13.89 19.58
C SER A 489 -5.32 -13.83 19.12
N LEU A 490 -5.04 -14.08 17.84
CA LEU A 490 -3.72 -13.88 17.26
C LEU A 490 -3.37 -12.39 17.17
N GLY A 491 -4.32 -11.55 16.75
CA GLY A 491 -4.13 -10.09 16.68
C GLY A 491 -3.77 -9.47 18.03
N LEU A 492 -4.45 -9.88 19.11
CA LEU A 492 -4.14 -9.41 20.48
C LEU A 492 -2.77 -9.85 21.03
N LYS A 493 -2.11 -10.85 20.42
CA LYS A 493 -0.71 -11.16 20.76
C LYS A 493 0.24 -10.09 20.23
N THR A 494 -0.14 -9.41 19.15
CA THR A 494 0.64 -8.33 18.53
C THR A 494 0.30 -6.98 19.15
N ASP A 495 -0.99 -6.69 19.34
CA ASP A 495 -1.48 -5.48 19.99
C ASP A 495 -2.47 -5.82 21.10
N PRO A 496 -1.99 -6.02 22.35
CA PRO A 496 -2.86 -6.36 23.48
C PRO A 496 -3.92 -5.29 23.82
N ASN A 497 -3.73 -4.05 23.37
CA ASN A 497 -4.56 -2.91 23.71
C ASN A 497 -5.56 -2.56 22.57
N ASP A 498 -5.64 -3.37 21.51
CA ASP A 498 -6.59 -3.14 20.43
C ASP A 498 -8.03 -3.29 20.93
N GLY A 499 -8.73 -2.17 21.05
CA GLY A 499 -10.10 -2.12 21.53
C GLY A 499 -11.12 -2.83 20.65
N VAL A 500 -10.90 -2.82 19.34
CA VAL A 500 -11.81 -3.45 18.38
C VAL A 500 -11.70 -4.96 18.45
N LEU A 501 -10.49 -5.51 18.56
CA LEU A 501 -10.31 -6.96 18.75
C LEU A 501 -10.89 -7.45 20.08
N ASN A 502 -10.69 -6.69 21.15
CA ASN A 502 -11.31 -7.00 22.45
C ASN A 502 -12.84 -7.05 22.33
N TRP A 503 -13.45 -6.03 21.71
CA TRP A 503 -14.89 -5.98 21.48
C TRP A 503 -15.39 -7.14 20.60
N LEU A 504 -14.68 -7.46 19.51
CA LEU A 504 -15.02 -8.58 18.63
C LEU A 504 -14.98 -9.92 19.36
N LEU A 505 -13.95 -10.16 20.19
CA LEU A 505 -13.82 -11.38 20.98
C LEU A 505 -14.92 -11.51 22.04
N THR A 506 -15.16 -10.46 22.82
CA THR A 506 -16.23 -10.45 23.81
C THR A 506 -17.58 -10.73 23.14
N SER A 507 -17.86 -10.07 22.02
CA SER A 507 -19.09 -10.30 21.24
C SER A 507 -19.17 -11.75 20.75
N ALA A 508 -18.09 -12.32 20.20
CA ALA A 508 -18.08 -13.69 19.70
C ALA A 508 -18.31 -14.72 20.82
N TYR A 509 -17.67 -14.53 21.98
CA TYR A 509 -17.86 -15.40 23.15
C TYR A 509 -19.30 -15.30 23.70
N GLU A 510 -19.85 -14.08 23.80
CA GLU A 510 -21.24 -13.85 24.16
C GLU A 510 -22.20 -14.58 23.21
N GLN A 511 -21.98 -14.51 21.88
CA GLN A 511 -22.84 -15.19 20.91
C GLN A 511 -22.76 -16.71 20.98
N LYS A 512 -21.59 -17.26 21.31
CA LYS A 512 -21.41 -18.69 21.54
C LYS A 512 -21.96 -19.16 22.89
N GLY A 513 -22.39 -18.24 23.76
CA GLY A 513 -22.76 -18.55 25.15
C GLY A 513 -21.57 -18.92 26.04
N ASN A 514 -20.33 -18.67 25.59
CA ASN A 514 -19.13 -18.92 26.36
C ASN A 514 -18.80 -17.73 27.25
N LEU A 515 -19.67 -17.49 28.23
CA LEU A 515 -19.65 -16.28 29.04
C LEU A 515 -18.46 -16.24 30.02
N ALA A 516 -17.87 -17.38 30.37
CA ALA A 516 -16.64 -17.43 31.15
C ALA A 516 -15.51 -16.71 30.41
N ASP A 517 -15.22 -17.11 29.16
CA ASP A 517 -14.18 -16.48 28.36
C ASP A 517 -14.50 -15.01 28.02
N ALA A 518 -15.78 -14.67 27.89
CA ALA A 518 -16.20 -13.27 27.75
C ALA A 518 -15.82 -12.42 28.98
N ILE A 519 -16.00 -12.95 30.20
CA ILE A 519 -15.58 -12.29 31.45
C ILE A 519 -14.06 -12.11 31.48
N ASP A 520 -13.30 -13.14 31.11
CA ASP A 520 -11.83 -13.10 31.05
C ASP A 520 -11.34 -12.02 30.09
N GLN A 521 -12.01 -11.88 28.94
CA GLN A 521 -11.65 -10.87 27.97
C GLN A 521 -11.96 -9.46 28.46
N GLN A 522 -13.10 -9.26 29.12
CA GLN A 522 -13.47 -7.97 29.71
C GLN A 522 -12.49 -7.54 30.82
N GLU A 523 -12.01 -8.48 31.64
CA GLU A 523 -10.97 -8.20 32.65
C GLU A 523 -9.68 -7.71 32.00
N LYS A 524 -9.21 -8.39 30.95
CA LYS A 524 -8.00 -7.99 30.22
C LYS A 524 -8.16 -6.60 29.59
N GLN A 525 -9.32 -6.34 28.99
CA GLN A 525 -9.61 -5.05 28.38
C GLN A 525 -9.62 -3.92 29.42
N ALA A 526 -10.23 -4.14 30.60
CA ALA A 526 -10.28 -3.14 31.65
C ALA A 526 -8.86 -2.74 32.12
N VAL A 527 -7.98 -3.73 32.30
CA VAL A 527 -6.56 -3.49 32.63
C VAL A 527 -5.83 -2.78 31.50
N ALA A 528 -6.06 -3.16 30.24
CA ALA A 528 -5.48 -2.51 29.07
C ALA A 528 -5.86 -1.01 28.97
N TYR A 529 -7.05 -0.64 29.42
CA TYR A 529 -7.52 0.75 29.49
C TYR A 529 -7.16 1.49 30.77
N GLY A 530 -6.22 0.94 31.55
CA GLY A 530 -5.64 1.63 32.69
C GLY A 530 -6.40 1.44 34.00
N GLU A 531 -7.35 0.50 34.07
CA GLU A 531 -7.84 0.06 35.37
C GLU A 531 -6.72 -0.64 36.15
N GLU A 532 -6.60 -0.29 37.43
CA GLU A 532 -5.64 -0.93 38.34
C GLU A 532 -5.83 -2.46 38.32
N PRO A 533 -4.80 -3.25 38.00
CA PRO A 533 -4.94 -4.70 37.82
C PRO A 533 -5.61 -5.41 38.99
N GLN A 534 -5.36 -4.97 40.23
CA GLN A 534 -5.96 -5.59 41.42
C GLN A 534 -7.42 -5.20 41.64
N ARG A 535 -7.82 -4.01 41.16
CA ARG A 535 -9.20 -3.58 41.19
C ARG A 535 -10.00 -4.36 40.14
N ALA A 536 -9.52 -4.40 38.89
CA ALA A 536 -10.13 -5.18 37.83
C ALA A 536 -10.26 -6.65 38.25
N LYS A 537 -9.17 -7.27 38.72
CA LYS A 537 -9.18 -8.66 39.20
C LYS A 537 -10.20 -8.91 40.31
N LYS A 538 -10.37 -7.97 41.25
CA LYS A 538 -11.36 -8.08 42.31
C LYS A 538 -12.79 -8.01 41.76
N GLU A 539 -13.06 -7.05 40.87
CA GLU A 539 -14.37 -6.87 40.23
C GLU A 539 -14.76 -8.09 39.41
N PHE A 540 -13.89 -8.53 38.49
CA PHE A 540 -14.17 -9.66 37.62
C PHE A 540 -14.14 -11.00 38.36
N SER A 541 -13.39 -11.14 39.45
CA SER A 541 -13.50 -12.31 40.36
C SER A 541 -14.88 -12.40 41.01
N ALA A 542 -15.45 -11.28 41.47
CA ALA A 542 -16.81 -11.24 41.99
C ALA A 542 -17.83 -11.61 40.91
N LEU A 543 -17.65 -11.10 39.69
CA LEU A 543 -18.50 -11.47 38.55
C LEU A 543 -18.41 -12.97 38.22
N ARG A 544 -17.21 -13.55 38.18
CA ARG A 544 -17.03 -15.01 37.98
C ARG A 544 -17.73 -15.82 39.05
N GLN A 545 -17.67 -15.39 40.32
CA GLN A 545 -18.33 -16.06 41.43
C GLN A 545 -19.87 -15.99 41.29
N GLU A 546 -20.41 -14.81 40.99
CA GLU A 546 -21.85 -14.65 40.76
C GLU A 546 -22.33 -15.44 39.55
N PHE A 547 -21.58 -15.42 38.45
CA PHE A 547 -21.84 -16.22 37.26
C PHE A 547 -21.82 -17.72 37.57
N SER A 548 -20.84 -18.21 38.34
CA SER A 548 -20.77 -19.61 38.75
C SER A 548 -21.95 -20.03 39.63
N ALA A 549 -22.48 -19.12 40.45
CA ALA A 549 -23.57 -19.41 41.38
C ALA A 549 -24.97 -19.27 40.74
N LYS A 550 -25.17 -18.31 39.84
CA LYS A 550 -26.48 -17.89 39.29
C LYS A 550 -26.60 -18.07 37.77
N GLY A 551 -25.54 -18.55 37.12
CA GLY A 551 -25.49 -18.80 35.68
C GLY A 551 -25.52 -17.52 34.83
N GLU A 552 -25.93 -17.69 33.58
CA GLU A 552 -25.99 -16.64 32.54
C GLU A 552 -26.73 -15.37 32.97
N ARG A 553 -27.78 -15.48 33.79
CA ARG A 553 -28.54 -14.31 34.26
C ARG A 553 -27.65 -13.32 35.04
N ALA A 554 -26.70 -13.79 35.85
CA ALA A 554 -25.80 -12.89 36.59
C ALA A 554 -24.86 -12.12 35.67
N TYR A 555 -24.38 -12.76 34.60
CA TYR A 555 -23.55 -12.10 33.60
C TYR A 555 -24.30 -10.93 32.93
N TRP A 556 -25.51 -11.18 32.43
CA TRP A 556 -26.29 -10.14 31.75
C TRP A 556 -26.76 -9.03 32.69
N LEU A 557 -27.06 -9.32 33.95
CA LEU A 557 -27.35 -8.27 34.95
C LEU A 557 -26.11 -7.38 35.22
N SER A 558 -24.92 -7.98 35.28
CA SER A 558 -23.67 -7.21 35.36
C SER A 558 -23.46 -6.33 34.12
N ARG A 559 -23.73 -6.89 32.93
CA ARG A 559 -23.66 -6.14 31.67
C ARG A 559 -24.64 -4.97 31.64
N GLN A 560 -25.89 -5.18 32.07
CA GLN A 560 -26.91 -4.13 32.19
C GLN A 560 -26.45 -2.99 33.12
N LYS A 561 -25.86 -3.33 34.27
CA LYS A 561 -25.31 -2.36 35.21
C LYS A 561 -24.12 -1.59 34.63
N SER A 562 -23.23 -2.27 33.90
CA SER A 562 -22.09 -1.65 33.22
C SER A 562 -22.56 -0.65 32.17
N LEU A 563 -23.54 -1.01 31.33
CA LEU A 563 -24.15 -0.10 30.36
C LEU A 563 -24.75 1.13 31.06
N ALA A 564 -25.53 0.94 32.12
CA ALA A 564 -26.14 2.03 32.88
C ALA A 564 -25.14 2.98 33.57
N ALA A 565 -23.89 2.56 33.75
CA ALA A 565 -22.83 3.38 34.34
C ALA A 565 -22.09 4.25 33.31
N THR A 566 -22.31 4.03 32.02
CA THR A 566 -21.68 4.82 30.96
C THR A 566 -22.38 6.17 30.76
N ALA A 567 -21.64 7.20 30.34
CA ALA A 567 -22.20 8.53 30.11
C ALA A 567 -23.22 8.56 28.95
N TRP A 568 -23.08 7.64 27.99
CA TRP A 568 -24.00 7.43 26.89
C TRP A 568 -23.99 5.94 26.51
N THR A 569 -25.17 5.37 26.27
CA THR A 569 -25.35 4.00 25.79
C THR A 569 -26.34 4.00 24.63
N ASP A 570 -26.06 3.22 23.60
CA ASP A 570 -27.03 2.97 22.54
C ASP A 570 -28.22 2.16 23.08
N PRO A 571 -29.49 2.61 22.91
CA PRO A 571 -30.65 1.84 23.32
C PRO A 571 -30.71 0.43 22.72
N PHE A 572 -30.10 0.20 21.56
CA PHE A 572 -30.01 -1.14 20.98
C PHE A 572 -29.20 -2.11 21.87
N ASP A 573 -28.07 -1.68 22.42
CA ASP A 573 -27.24 -2.52 23.30
C ASP A 573 -28.00 -2.89 24.58
N ILE A 574 -28.80 -1.96 25.10
CA ILE A 574 -29.69 -2.21 26.24
C ILE A 574 -30.74 -3.26 25.87
N ALA A 575 -31.38 -3.12 24.69
CA ALA A 575 -32.38 -4.07 24.22
C ALA A 575 -31.79 -5.48 24.04
N VAL A 576 -30.54 -5.62 23.57
CA VAL A 576 -29.86 -6.93 23.47
C VAL A 576 -29.74 -7.59 24.85
N VAL A 577 -29.34 -6.84 25.87
CA VAL A 577 -29.20 -7.36 27.24
C VAL A 577 -30.57 -7.72 27.84
N GLU A 578 -31.58 -6.87 27.67
CA GLU A 578 -32.96 -7.12 28.12
C GLU A 578 -33.56 -8.36 27.43
N ALA A 579 -33.28 -8.51 26.13
CA ALA A 579 -33.65 -9.71 25.39
C ALA A 579 -33.04 -10.95 26.02
N ARG A 580 -31.75 -10.94 26.37
CA ARG A 580 -31.05 -12.05 27.05
C ARG A 580 -31.64 -12.33 28.44
N LEU A 581 -32.00 -11.30 29.19
CA LEU A 581 -32.66 -11.40 30.50
C LEU A 581 -34.12 -11.86 30.45
N GLY A 582 -34.74 -11.89 29.26
CA GLY A 582 -36.15 -12.25 29.06
C GLY A 582 -37.13 -11.10 29.32
N GLU A 583 -36.63 -9.88 29.42
CA GLU A 583 -37.38 -8.66 29.78
C GLU A 583 -38.04 -8.05 28.52
N SER A 584 -39.02 -8.78 27.97
CA SER A 584 -39.58 -8.54 26.63
C SER A 584 -40.13 -7.12 26.44
N ASP A 585 -40.87 -6.58 27.41
CA ASP A 585 -41.50 -5.27 27.26
C ASP A 585 -40.48 -4.12 27.32
N ALA A 586 -39.47 -4.25 28.18
CA ALA A 586 -38.36 -3.30 28.25
C ALA A 586 -37.53 -3.33 26.97
N MET A 587 -37.22 -4.55 26.47
CA MET A 587 -36.53 -4.77 25.21
C MET A 587 -37.23 -4.06 24.04
N PHE A 588 -38.54 -4.27 23.84
CA PHE A 588 -39.27 -3.61 22.75
C PHE A 588 -39.29 -2.09 22.92
N ALA A 589 -39.44 -1.57 24.14
CA ALA A 589 -39.38 -0.14 24.38
C ALA A 589 -38.01 0.46 24.01
N ASN A 590 -36.91 -0.26 24.26
CA ASN A 590 -35.58 0.18 23.87
C ASN A 590 -35.28 -0.04 22.38
N LEU A 591 -35.85 -1.05 21.72
CA LEU A 591 -35.82 -1.19 20.25
C LEU A 591 -36.54 -0.02 19.58
N ASP A 592 -37.71 0.38 20.06
CA ASP A 592 -38.45 1.53 19.55
C ASP A 592 -37.65 2.83 19.74
N LYS A 593 -36.99 3.01 20.90
CA LYS A 593 -36.07 4.14 21.11
C LYS A 593 -34.88 4.08 20.14
N ALA A 594 -34.27 2.91 19.96
CA ALA A 594 -33.15 2.74 19.03
C ALA A 594 -33.56 3.12 17.60
N TYR A 595 -34.76 2.72 17.18
CA TYR A 595 -35.33 3.10 15.89
C TYR A 595 -35.57 4.61 15.78
N GLN A 596 -36.24 5.22 16.77
CA GLN A 596 -36.49 6.66 16.81
C GLN A 596 -35.19 7.48 16.79
N GLN A 597 -34.16 6.98 17.47
CA GLN A 597 -32.84 7.60 17.53
C GLN A 597 -31.93 7.20 16.37
N ARG A 598 -32.43 6.42 15.38
CA ARG A 598 -31.65 5.91 14.24
C ARG A 598 -30.30 5.34 14.68
N SER A 599 -30.34 4.49 15.70
CA SER A 599 -29.19 3.75 16.21
C SER A 599 -28.45 3.09 15.06
N ALA A 600 -27.14 3.33 14.98
CA ALA A 600 -26.31 2.63 14.01
C ALA A 600 -26.21 1.14 14.39
N ALA A 601 -26.07 0.81 15.68
CA ALA A 601 -26.02 -0.56 16.21
C ALA A 601 -27.23 -1.41 15.79
N LEU A 602 -28.42 -0.79 15.73
CA LEU A 602 -29.63 -1.44 15.23
C LEU A 602 -29.50 -1.91 13.78
N LEU A 603 -28.82 -1.15 12.92
CA LEU A 603 -28.53 -1.56 11.53
C LEU A 603 -27.52 -2.69 11.45
N TYR A 604 -26.54 -2.72 12.36
CA TYR A 604 -25.48 -3.73 12.37
C TYR A 604 -25.99 -5.12 12.68
N TRP A 605 -26.98 -5.22 13.57
CA TRP A 605 -27.16 -6.44 14.36
C TRP A 605 -28.57 -7.00 14.37
N GLU A 606 -29.63 -6.29 14.02
CA GLU A 606 -31.00 -6.82 14.19
C GLU A 606 -31.25 -8.17 13.49
N GLN A 607 -30.86 -8.33 12.22
CA GLN A 607 -31.07 -9.58 11.48
C GLN A 607 -30.15 -10.72 11.93
N THR A 608 -28.99 -10.40 12.48
CA THR A 608 -27.93 -11.36 12.80
C THR A 608 -27.77 -11.62 14.29
N GLN A 609 -28.46 -10.88 15.16
CA GLN A 609 -28.30 -10.91 16.61
C GLN A 609 -29.06 -12.11 17.22
N PRO A 610 -28.35 -13.15 17.68
CA PRO A 610 -28.96 -14.34 18.30
C PRO A 610 -29.79 -14.04 19.55
N ALA A 611 -29.54 -12.93 20.25
CA ALA A 611 -30.35 -12.52 21.40
C ALA A 611 -31.84 -12.38 21.05
N PHE A 612 -32.16 -12.06 19.80
CA PHE A 612 -33.53 -11.87 19.32
C PHE A 612 -34.17 -13.11 18.70
N ASP A 613 -33.47 -14.23 18.56
CA ASP A 613 -33.97 -15.41 17.85
C ASP A 613 -35.29 -15.95 18.42
N ARG A 614 -35.43 -15.94 19.75
CA ARG A 614 -36.69 -16.33 20.43
C ARG A 614 -37.85 -15.38 20.17
N PHE A 615 -37.58 -14.15 19.73
CA PHE A 615 -38.58 -13.10 19.48
C PHE A 615 -38.92 -12.96 18.00
N ARG A 616 -38.17 -13.58 17.07
CA ARG A 616 -38.43 -13.47 15.61
C ARG A 616 -39.84 -13.93 15.18
N THR A 617 -40.47 -14.80 15.97
CA THR A 617 -41.86 -15.24 15.73
C THR A 617 -42.90 -14.40 16.48
N ASP A 618 -42.49 -13.50 17.38
CA ASP A 618 -43.39 -12.56 18.06
C ASP A 618 -43.90 -11.52 17.06
N SER A 619 -45.22 -11.34 17.03
CA SER A 619 -45.89 -10.36 16.17
C SER A 619 -45.37 -8.92 16.35
N ARG A 620 -44.97 -8.52 17.57
CA ARG A 620 -44.39 -7.21 17.86
C ARG A 620 -43.04 -7.05 17.17
N PHE A 621 -42.21 -8.08 17.21
CA PHE A 621 -40.91 -8.09 16.54
C PHE A 621 -41.06 -8.03 15.02
N GLN A 622 -41.94 -8.85 14.45
CA GLN A 622 -42.25 -8.80 13.02
C GLN A 622 -42.83 -7.45 12.58
N ASN A 623 -43.58 -6.78 13.46
CA ASN A 623 -44.12 -5.46 13.17
C ASN A 623 -43.04 -4.38 13.25
N PHE A 624 -42.17 -4.43 14.26
CA PHE A 624 -40.99 -3.58 14.39
C PHE A 624 -40.08 -3.70 13.17
N ALA A 625 -39.69 -4.93 12.80
CA ALA A 625 -38.79 -5.16 11.68
C ALA A 625 -39.37 -4.66 10.34
N ARG A 626 -40.70 -4.81 10.13
CA ARG A 626 -41.40 -4.22 8.97
C ARG A 626 -41.41 -2.70 9.02
N HIS A 627 -41.76 -2.09 10.16
CA HIS A 627 -41.80 -0.64 10.32
C HIS A 627 -40.42 0.01 10.14
N ALA A 628 -39.37 -0.67 10.59
CA ALA A 628 -38.00 -0.22 10.47
C ALA A 628 -37.42 -0.40 9.05
N GLY A 629 -38.16 -1.00 8.11
CA GLY A 629 -37.66 -1.27 6.76
C GLY A 629 -36.54 -2.32 6.72
N LEU A 630 -36.47 -3.16 7.75
CA LEU A 630 -35.42 -4.17 7.95
C LEU A 630 -35.82 -5.55 7.44
N VAL A 631 -37.07 -5.73 7.00
CA VAL A 631 -37.53 -6.93 6.29
C VAL A 631 -37.85 -6.53 4.85
N GLN A 632 -37.18 -7.17 3.88
CA GLN A 632 -37.59 -7.16 2.48
C GLN A 632 -38.36 -8.43 2.16
#